data_AF-A0A956M335-F1
#
_entry.id   AF-A0A956M335-F1
#
_cell.length_a   1.000
_cell.length_b   1.000
_cell.length_c   1.000
_cell.angle_alpha   90.00
_cell.angle_beta   90.00
_cell.angle_gamma   90.00
#
_symmetry.space_group_name_H-M   'P 1'
#
loop_
_entity.id
_entity.type
_entity.pdbx_description
1 polymer ?
#
loop_
_entity_poly.entity_id
_entity_poly.type
_entity_poly.pdbx_seq_one_letter_code
_entity_poly.pdbx_strand_id
1 'polypeptide(L)'
;MESLVLLVHDSIESVLEGLPPLWRCDRTRPAGATQDRPAATGPVGAWLDFYGIVRDSEPTVPDSPSERRILAIEYEAHAEMAQHQLELLLERIGTIYPVHALLVIHRLGRVPVGEASLLVRVLSGHRG
;
A
#
# COMPACT_ATOMS: atom_id res chain seq x y z
N MET A 1 -5.44 14.50 11.37
CA MET A 1 -4.73 13.38 10.72
C MET A 1 -5.40 13.14 9.40
N GLU A 2 -4.61 13.03 8.35
CA GLU A 2 -5.12 12.87 7.00
C GLU A 2 -5.16 11.38 6.64
N SER A 3 -6.26 10.92 6.04
CA SER A 3 -6.38 9.55 5.56
C SER A 3 -6.90 9.52 4.13
N LEU A 4 -6.45 8.54 3.35
CA LEU A 4 -6.90 8.33 1.99
C LEU A 4 -7.00 6.83 1.70
N VAL A 5 -8.13 6.40 1.14
CA VAL A 5 -8.36 5.03 0.67
C VAL A 5 -8.69 5.08 -0.82
N LEU A 6 -8.00 4.25 -1.61
CA LEU A 6 -8.21 4.15 -3.05
C LEU A 6 -8.36 2.68 -3.44
N LEU A 7 -9.51 2.36 -4.05
CA LEU A 7 -9.72 1.11 -4.76
C LEU A 7 -9.58 1.39 -6.25
N VAL A 8 -8.60 0.77 -6.90
CA VAL A 8 -8.14 1.16 -8.25
C VAL A 8 -7.99 -0.05 -9.15
N HIS A 9 -7.96 0.15 -10.47
CA HIS A 9 -7.64 -0.92 -11.43
C HIS A 9 -6.23 -0.78 -12.01
N ASP A 10 -5.69 0.44 -12.02
CA ASP A 10 -4.33 0.75 -12.46
C ASP A 10 -3.27 0.20 -11.50
N SER A 11 -2.00 0.22 -11.92
CA SER A 11 -0.88 -0.13 -11.02
C SER A 11 -0.76 0.88 -9.88
N ILE A 12 -0.30 0.41 -8.71
CA ILE A 12 -0.10 1.26 -7.53
C ILE A 12 0.90 2.37 -7.86
N GLU A 13 1.93 2.06 -8.63
CA GLU A 13 2.95 2.99 -9.08
C GLU A 13 2.35 4.13 -9.91
N SER A 14 1.46 3.80 -10.86
CA SER A 14 0.78 4.80 -11.69
C SER A 14 -0.14 5.68 -10.86
N VAL A 15 -0.83 5.12 -9.86
CA VAL A 15 -1.71 5.90 -8.98
C VAL A 15 -0.90 6.87 -8.13
N LEU A 16 0.20 6.41 -7.54
CA LEU A 16 1.10 7.24 -6.73
C LEU A 16 1.64 8.45 -7.50
N GLU A 17 1.94 8.32 -8.79
CA GLU A 17 2.38 9.42 -9.65
C GLU A 17 1.33 10.53 -9.78
N GLY A 18 0.05 10.16 -9.72
CA GLY A 18 -1.09 11.08 -9.83
C GLY A 18 -1.44 11.81 -8.52
N LEU A 19 -1.07 11.26 -7.35
CA LEU A 19 -1.51 11.78 -6.05
C LEU A 19 -0.89 13.14 -5.69
N PRO A 20 -1.44 13.91 -4.73
CA PRO A 20 -0.82 15.15 -4.25
C PRO A 20 0.61 14.95 -3.67
N PRO A 21 1.44 16.01 -3.57
CA PRO A 21 2.83 15.91 -3.11
C PRO A 21 3.04 15.24 -1.75
N LEU A 22 2.06 15.34 -0.83
CA LEU A 22 2.10 14.62 0.45
C LEU A 22 2.28 13.11 0.28
N TRP A 23 1.74 12.56 -0.81
CA TRP A 23 1.72 11.15 -1.14
C TRP A 23 2.71 10.76 -2.25
N ARG A 24 3.41 11.73 -2.88
CA ARG A 24 4.39 11.47 -3.95
C ARG A 24 5.77 11.14 -3.40
N CYS A 25 6.48 10.29 -4.13
CA CYS A 25 7.91 10.02 -3.97
C CYS A 25 8.67 10.70 -5.14
N ASP A 26 9.75 11.43 -4.88
CA ASP A 26 10.61 11.97 -5.94
C ASP A 26 11.61 10.89 -6.39
N ARG A 27 11.43 10.38 -7.63
CA ARG A 27 12.13 9.21 -8.17
C ARG A 27 13.26 9.53 -9.16
N THR A 28 13.85 10.73 -9.13
CA THR A 28 14.84 11.14 -10.13
C THR A 28 16.24 10.48 -10.02
N ARG A 29 16.46 9.41 -9.22
CA ARG A 29 17.79 8.75 -9.06
C ARG A 29 17.72 7.23 -8.84
N PRO A 30 18.79 6.47 -9.18
CA PRO A 30 18.74 5.01 -9.37
C PRO A 30 18.64 4.21 -8.07
N ALA A 31 18.20 2.95 -8.23
CA ALA A 31 17.85 2.00 -7.18
C ALA A 31 18.98 1.72 -6.16
N GLY A 32 18.62 1.69 -4.86
CA GLY A 32 19.52 1.43 -3.74
C GLY A 32 19.82 2.64 -2.84
N ALA A 33 19.39 3.84 -3.24
CA ALA A 33 19.42 5.02 -2.38
C ALA A 33 18.17 5.08 -1.48
N THR A 34 18.32 5.63 -0.29
CA THR A 34 17.33 5.73 0.81
C THR A 34 16.12 6.65 0.52
N GLN A 35 15.68 6.78 -0.74
CA GLN A 35 14.82 7.87 -1.20
C GLN A 35 13.67 7.40 -2.09
N ASP A 36 12.62 6.91 -1.43
CA ASP A 36 11.21 6.96 -1.88
C ASP A 36 10.36 7.71 -0.83
N ARG A 37 10.98 8.60 -0.04
CA ARG A 37 10.30 9.25 1.09
C ARG A 37 9.38 10.37 0.58
N PRO A 38 8.15 10.52 1.11
CA PRO A 38 7.35 11.72 0.86
C PRO A 38 8.10 12.99 1.27
N ALA A 39 7.74 14.12 0.66
CA ALA A 39 8.34 15.42 0.96
C ALA A 39 8.10 15.79 2.44
N ALA A 40 9.03 15.41 3.32
CA ALA A 40 8.91 15.61 4.76
C ALA A 40 9.42 17.01 5.15
N THR A 41 8.62 18.03 4.89
CA THR A 41 8.71 19.33 5.60
C THR A 41 7.62 19.35 6.68
N GLY A 42 7.98 19.52 7.94
CA GLY A 42 7.01 19.57 9.05
C GLY A 42 7.18 18.44 10.08
N PRO A 43 6.10 17.99 10.76
CA PRO A 43 6.18 17.11 11.94
C PRO A 43 6.49 15.63 11.63
N VAL A 44 6.55 15.22 10.34
CA VAL A 44 6.82 13.83 9.94
C VAL A 44 8.32 13.52 10.05
N GLY A 45 8.67 12.62 10.96
CA GLY A 45 10.04 12.14 11.17
C GLY A 45 10.24 10.67 10.80
N ALA A 46 9.18 9.91 10.55
CA ALA A 46 9.22 8.53 10.10
C ALA A 46 8.13 8.24 9.06
N TRP A 47 8.41 7.26 8.21
CA TRP A 47 7.51 6.77 7.18
C TRP A 47 7.67 5.25 7.05
N LEU A 48 6.59 4.56 6.72
CA LEU A 48 6.59 3.13 6.47
C LEU A 48 5.64 2.82 5.31
N ASP A 49 6.14 2.06 4.36
CA ASP A 49 5.34 1.46 3.30
C ASP A 49 5.33 -0.04 3.44
N PHE A 50 4.14 -0.61 3.34
CA PHE A 50 3.91 -2.05 3.22
C PHE A 50 3.31 -2.33 1.85
N TYR A 51 4.00 -3.16 1.06
CA TYR A 51 3.55 -3.63 -0.23
C TYR A 51 3.12 -5.09 -0.14
N GLY A 52 1.87 -5.38 -0.47
CA GLY A 52 1.39 -6.74 -0.73
C GLY A 52 1.66 -7.10 -2.18
N ILE A 53 2.66 -7.95 -2.42
CA ILE A 53 3.08 -8.35 -3.77
C ILE A 53 2.55 -9.73 -4.12
N VAL A 54 2.02 -9.89 -5.34
CA VAL A 54 1.56 -11.20 -5.83
C VAL A 54 2.78 -12.12 -6.04
N ARG A 55 2.79 -13.23 -5.31
CA ARG A 55 3.86 -14.25 -5.38
C ARG A 55 3.62 -15.21 -6.55
N ASP A 56 4.69 -15.80 -7.06
CA ASP A 56 4.67 -16.72 -8.20
C ASP A 56 4.26 -18.15 -7.82
N SER A 57 4.14 -18.44 -6.53
CA SER A 57 3.68 -19.73 -6.03
C SER A 57 2.89 -19.64 -4.73
N GLU A 58 2.05 -20.65 -4.49
CA GLU A 58 1.38 -20.88 -3.21
C GLU A 58 1.44 -22.35 -2.81
N PRO A 59 1.51 -22.68 -1.50
CA PRO A 59 1.39 -24.05 -1.03
C PRO A 59 0.05 -24.65 -1.44
N THR A 60 0.08 -25.85 -2.00
CA THR A 60 -1.15 -26.57 -2.40
C THR A 60 -1.97 -27.05 -1.21
N VAL A 61 -1.31 -27.35 -0.09
CA VAL A 61 -1.89 -27.64 1.22
C VAL A 61 -0.93 -27.10 2.30
N PRO A 62 -1.42 -26.82 3.53
CA PRO A 62 -0.56 -26.35 4.63
C PRO A 62 0.62 -27.30 4.90
N ASP A 63 1.78 -26.72 5.20
CA ASP A 63 3.04 -27.43 5.54
C ASP A 63 3.56 -28.43 4.48
N SER A 64 3.09 -28.37 3.23
CA SER A 64 3.58 -29.21 2.14
C SER A 64 4.73 -28.56 1.36
N PRO A 65 5.74 -29.34 0.91
CA PRO A 65 6.75 -28.87 -0.04
C PRO A 65 6.21 -28.68 -1.47
N SER A 66 4.96 -29.11 -1.76
CA SER A 66 4.35 -28.96 -3.08
C SER A 66 3.68 -27.60 -3.27
N GLU A 67 4.15 -26.86 -4.26
CA GLU A 67 3.63 -25.54 -4.60
C GLU A 67 2.89 -25.55 -5.95
N ARG A 68 1.83 -24.74 -6.04
CA ARG A 68 1.15 -24.41 -7.29
C ARG A 68 1.73 -23.10 -7.81
N ARG A 69 2.07 -23.08 -9.10
CA ARG A 69 2.48 -21.86 -9.80
C ARG A 69 1.28 -20.94 -10.05
N ILE A 70 1.45 -19.66 -9.78
CA ILE A 70 0.49 -18.58 -10.03
C ILE A 70 1.05 -17.68 -11.14
N LEU A 71 0.16 -17.10 -11.96
CA LEU A 71 0.53 -16.07 -12.95
C LEU A 71 -0.04 -14.69 -12.61
N ALA A 72 -1.17 -14.67 -11.90
CA ALA A 72 -1.83 -13.48 -11.40
C ALA A 72 -2.86 -13.87 -10.34
N ILE A 73 -3.32 -12.89 -9.55
CA ILE A 73 -4.50 -13.01 -8.68
C ILE A 73 -5.57 -12.04 -9.20
N GLU A 74 -6.81 -12.50 -9.28
CA GLU A 74 -7.99 -11.65 -9.54
C GLU A 74 -8.54 -11.16 -8.21
N TYR A 75 -8.58 -9.83 -8.02
CA TYR A 75 -9.12 -9.20 -6.82
C TYR A 75 -10.48 -8.59 -7.10
N GLU A 76 -11.51 -9.06 -6.41
CA GLU A 76 -12.86 -8.50 -6.51
C GLU A 76 -13.33 -7.98 -5.15
N ALA A 77 -14.13 -6.92 -5.18
CA ALA A 77 -14.72 -6.34 -3.98
C ALA A 77 -16.04 -5.64 -4.28
N HIS A 78 -16.94 -5.62 -3.29
CA HIS A 78 -17.98 -4.61 -3.24
C HIS A 78 -17.33 -3.27 -2.86
N ALA A 79 -16.96 -2.46 -3.85
CA ALA A 79 -16.06 -1.33 -3.68
C ALA A 79 -16.49 -0.36 -2.56
N GLU A 80 -17.76 0.04 -2.52
CA GLU A 80 -18.25 1.00 -1.51
C GLU A 80 -18.09 0.47 -0.07
N MET A 81 -18.49 -0.78 0.17
CA MET A 81 -18.34 -1.43 1.47
C MET A 81 -16.87 -1.59 1.84
N ALA A 82 -16.04 -2.04 0.91
CA ALA A 82 -14.61 -2.26 1.15
C ALA A 82 -13.90 -0.93 1.50
N GLN A 83 -14.18 0.13 0.76
CA GLN A 83 -13.69 1.47 1.06
C GLN A 83 -14.13 1.92 2.45
N HIS A 84 -15.43 1.81 2.76
CA HIS A 84 -15.95 2.20 4.07
C HIS A 84 -15.29 1.44 5.23
N GLN A 85 -15.09 0.12 5.10
CA GLN A 85 -14.42 -0.67 6.14
C GLN A 85 -12.95 -0.28 6.33
N LEU A 86 -12.24 0.03 5.25
CA LEU A 86 -10.85 0.51 5.32
C LEU A 86 -10.78 1.88 5.98
N GLU A 87 -11.69 2.81 5.65
CA GLU A 87 -11.78 4.12 6.29
C GLU A 87 -11.97 3.99 7.81
N LEU A 88 -12.88 3.13 8.27
CA LEU A 88 -13.08 2.85 9.70
C LEU A 88 -11.81 2.30 10.38
N LEU A 89 -11.05 1.44 9.69
CA LEU A 89 -9.78 0.94 10.22
C LEU A 89 -8.74 2.06 10.35
N LEU A 90 -8.63 2.95 9.36
CA LEU A 90 -7.69 4.08 9.42
C LEU A 90 -8.07 5.07 10.52
N GLU A 91 -9.35 5.38 10.68
CA GLU A 91 -9.85 6.18 11.80
C GLU A 91 -9.47 5.54 13.14
N ARG A 92 -9.71 4.23 13.29
CA ARG A 92 -9.39 3.49 14.51
C ARG A 92 -7.90 3.51 14.82
N ILE A 93 -7.04 3.22 13.84
CA ILE A 93 -5.57 3.31 13.97
C ILE A 93 -5.20 4.71 14.47
N GLY A 94 -5.84 5.71 13.91
CA GLY A 94 -5.61 7.09 14.27
C GLY A 94 -5.95 7.48 15.71
N THR A 95 -6.89 6.76 16.33
CA THR A 95 -7.20 6.94 17.76
C THR A 95 -6.22 6.23 18.69
N ILE A 96 -5.47 5.25 18.18
CA ILE A 96 -4.56 4.39 18.97
C ILE A 96 -3.12 4.89 18.90
N TYR A 97 -2.69 5.36 17.71
CA TYR A 97 -1.30 5.73 17.44
C TYR A 97 -1.16 7.20 17.03
N PRO A 98 -0.05 7.88 17.39
CA PRO A 98 0.22 9.27 17.02
C PRO A 98 0.72 9.38 15.57
N VAL A 99 -0.11 8.96 14.61
CA VAL A 99 0.17 9.05 13.17
C VAL A 99 -0.33 10.39 12.60
N HIS A 100 0.40 10.93 11.64
CA HIS A 100 0.06 12.16 10.94
C HIS A 100 -0.81 11.89 9.72
N ALA A 101 -0.48 10.85 8.95
CA ALA A 101 -1.22 10.48 7.76
C ALA A 101 -1.20 8.97 7.49
N LEU A 102 -2.27 8.47 6.85
CA LEU A 102 -2.45 7.07 6.45
C LEU A 102 -2.97 6.98 5.01
N LEU A 103 -2.38 6.11 4.19
CA LEU A 103 -2.84 5.84 2.82
C LEU A 103 -3.00 4.35 2.61
N VAL A 104 -4.12 3.95 2.02
CA VAL A 104 -4.35 2.60 1.51
C VAL A 104 -4.67 2.69 0.03
N ILE A 105 -3.94 1.93 -0.79
CA ILE A 105 -4.28 1.71 -2.19
C ILE A 105 -4.43 0.19 -2.38
N HIS A 106 -5.59 -0.25 -2.83
CA HIS A 106 -5.82 -1.65 -3.16
C HIS A 106 -6.26 -1.78 -4.62
N ARG A 107 -5.59 -2.65 -5.37
CA ARG A 107 -5.96 -2.96 -6.75
C ARG A 107 -7.09 -3.97 -6.82
N LEU A 108 -8.01 -3.74 -7.73
CA LEU A 108 -9.07 -4.66 -8.15
C LEU A 108 -8.80 -5.12 -9.58
N GLY A 109 -9.37 -6.27 -9.93
CA GLY A 109 -9.08 -6.99 -11.16
C GLY A 109 -7.78 -7.77 -11.11
N ARG A 110 -7.23 -8.04 -12.30
CA ARG A 110 -6.08 -8.92 -12.49
C ARG A 110 -4.77 -8.25 -12.09
N VAL A 111 -4.10 -8.80 -11.08
CA VAL A 111 -2.76 -8.36 -10.66
C VAL A 111 -1.73 -9.46 -10.97
N PRO A 112 -0.81 -9.25 -11.93
CA PRO A 112 0.25 -10.19 -12.25
C PRO A 112 1.22 -10.45 -11.09
N VAL A 113 1.88 -11.61 -11.14
CA VAL A 113 3.03 -11.92 -10.29
C VAL A 113 4.08 -10.82 -10.34
N GLY A 114 4.64 -10.49 -9.18
CA GLY A 114 5.67 -9.46 -9.02
C GLY A 114 5.12 -8.04 -8.90
N GLU A 115 3.83 -7.83 -9.17
CA GLU A 115 3.18 -6.53 -8.96
C GLU A 115 2.52 -6.43 -7.59
N ALA A 116 2.46 -5.21 -7.06
CA ALA A 116 1.76 -4.93 -5.81
C ALA A 116 0.25 -4.88 -6.04
N SER A 117 -0.51 -5.60 -5.22
CA SER A 117 -1.97 -5.53 -5.13
C SER A 117 -2.44 -4.61 -4.01
N LEU A 118 -1.60 -4.36 -3.00
CA LEU A 118 -1.89 -3.53 -1.85
C LEU A 118 -0.68 -2.64 -1.51
N LEU A 119 -0.94 -1.37 -1.21
CA LEU A 119 -0.02 -0.47 -0.52
C LEU A 119 -0.71 0.06 0.73
N VAL A 120 -0.01 -0.04 1.86
CA VAL A 120 -0.35 0.71 3.07
C VAL A 120 0.82 1.61 3.42
N ARG A 121 0.58 2.92 3.51
CA ARG A 121 1.58 3.92 3.87
C ARG A 121 1.19 4.61 5.16
N VAL A 122 2.17 4.77 6.05
CA VAL A 122 2.02 5.43 7.35
C VAL A 122 3.06 6.53 7.49
N LEU A 123 2.62 7.74 7.86
CA LEU A 123 3.49 8.87 8.21
C LEU A 123 3.31 9.21 9.68
N SER A 124 4.41 9.36 10.41
CA SER A 124 4.42 9.63 11.85
C SER A 124 5.59 10.52 12.25
N GLY A 125 5.53 11.09 13.46
CA GLY A 125 6.66 11.87 14.00
C GLY A 125 7.88 11.00 14.29
N HIS A 126 7.64 9.75 14.72
CA HIS A 126 8.68 8.78 15.06
C HIS A 126 8.26 7.37 14.63
N ARG A 127 9.21 6.45 14.61
CA ARG A 127 9.02 5.07 14.13
C ARG A 127 8.16 4.16 15.04
N GLY A 128 7.60 4.67 16.14
CA GLY A 128 6.98 3.88 17.21
C GLY A 128 5.74 4.53 17.79
#